data_AF-A0A662V7E8-F1
#
_entry.id   AF-A0A662V7E8-F1
#
_cell.length_a   1.000
_cell.length_b   1.000
_cell.length_c   1.000
_cell.angle_alpha   90.00
_cell.angle_beta   90.00
_cell.angle_gamma   90.00
#
_symmetry.space_group_name_H-M   'P 1'
#
loop_
_entity.id
_entity.type
_entity.pdbx_description
1 polymer ?
#
loop_
_entity_poly.entity_id
_entity_poly.type
_entity_poly.pdbx_seq_one_letter_code
_entity_poly.pdbx_strand_id
1 'polypeptide(L)'
;YDESLLQNILRSLTLDELKLILKSRIISRTKRCKNGLKTYKHVVWYTSDNNLKQRIIDTLSKILKAIEPKLVNAIKVRDREIIIYSQQVVHLLTRIGLIARDLAKKKDLGAV
;
A
#
# COMPACT_ATOMS: atom_id res chain seq x y z
N TYR A 1 8.70 7.51 -11.04
CA TYR A 1 9.40 6.32 -10.50
C TYR A 1 9.55 5.32 -11.63
N ASP A 2 10.58 4.49 -11.60
CA ASP A 2 10.82 3.43 -12.58
C ASP A 2 9.85 2.25 -12.31
N GLU A 3 9.00 1.95 -13.30
CA GLU A 3 8.05 0.86 -13.21
C GLU A 3 8.73 -0.51 -13.21
N SER A 4 9.90 -0.63 -13.84
CA SER A 4 10.71 -1.87 -13.86
C SER A 4 11.24 -2.18 -12.47
N LEU A 5 11.76 -1.15 -11.77
CA LEU A 5 12.17 -1.27 -10.37
C LEU A 5 11.00 -1.73 -9.49
N LEU A 6 9.82 -1.12 -9.66
CA LEU A 6 8.63 -1.51 -8.91
C LEU A 6 8.24 -2.97 -9.17
N GLN A 7 8.22 -3.40 -10.43
CA GLN A 7 7.91 -4.79 -10.78
C GLN A 7 8.92 -5.78 -10.18
N ASN A 8 10.21 -5.45 -10.21
CA ASN A 8 11.26 -6.29 -9.62
C ASN A 8 11.08 -6.44 -8.10
N ILE A 9 10.79 -5.34 -7.39
CA ILE A 9 10.48 -5.38 -5.97
C ILE A 9 9.27 -6.28 -5.71
N LEU A 10 8.17 -6.10 -6.44
CA LEU A 10 6.95 -6.88 -6.23
C LEU A 10 7.14 -8.37 -6.57
N ARG A 11 7.96 -8.71 -7.57
CA ARG A 11 8.32 -10.12 -7.87
C ARG A 11 9.08 -10.78 -6.72
N SER A 12 9.94 -10.00 -6.04
CA SER A 12 10.71 -10.46 -4.87
C SER A 12 9.86 -10.69 -3.62
N LEU A 13 8.60 -10.22 -3.61
CA LEU A 13 7.70 -10.45 -2.49
C LEU A 13 7.13 -11.87 -2.50
N THR A 14 6.96 -12.41 -1.30
CA THR A 14 6.23 -13.65 -1.05
C THR A 14 4.75 -13.50 -1.38
N LEU A 15 4.06 -14.62 -1.59
CA LEU A 15 2.61 -14.62 -1.85
C LEU A 15 1.83 -13.97 -0.69
N ASP A 16 2.25 -14.22 0.54
CA ASP A 16 1.67 -13.61 1.74
C ASP A 16 1.79 -12.09 1.73
N GLU A 17 2.99 -11.55 1.47
CA GLU A 17 3.21 -10.10 1.38
C GLU A 17 2.34 -9.47 0.29
N LEU A 18 2.20 -10.13 -0.87
CA LEU A 18 1.29 -9.67 -1.93
C LEU A 18 -0.17 -9.67 -1.46
N LYS A 19 -0.62 -10.73 -0.79
CA LYS A 19 -1.96 -10.81 -0.19
C LYS A 19 -2.20 -9.71 0.84
N LEU A 20 -1.19 -9.33 1.64
CA LEU A 20 -1.29 -8.21 2.59
C LEU A 20 -1.54 -6.88 1.88
N ILE A 21 -0.83 -6.60 0.79
CA ILE A 21 -1.02 -5.38 0.01
C ILE A 21 -2.43 -5.32 -0.59
N LEU A 22 -2.93 -6.46 -1.08
CA LEU A 22 -4.25 -6.57 -1.71
C LEU A 22 -5.41 -6.40 -0.72
N LYS A 23 -5.20 -6.60 0.58
CA LYS A 23 -6.22 -6.38 1.63
C LYS A 23 -6.53 -4.90 1.89
N SER A 24 -5.79 -3.99 1.27
CA SER A 24 -6.00 -2.54 1.44
C SER A 24 -7.35 -2.06 0.92
N ARG A 25 -7.86 -0.97 1.51
CA ARG A 25 -9.06 -0.26 1.05
C ARG A 25 -8.70 1.18 0.72
N ILE A 26 -9.33 1.72 -0.32
CA ILE A 26 -9.24 3.16 -0.64
C ILE A 26 -10.46 3.84 -0.04
N ILE A 27 -10.22 4.84 0.82
CA ILE A 27 -11.26 5.65 1.44
C ILE A 27 -11.12 7.08 0.93
N SER A 28 -12.25 7.69 0.57
CA SER A 28 -12.30 9.11 0.21
C SER A 28 -12.84 9.91 1.39
N ARG A 29 -12.16 11.01 1.76
CA ARG A 29 -12.62 11.96 2.77
C ARG A 29 -12.70 13.35 2.18
N THR A 30 -13.88 13.97 2.30
CA THR A 30 -14.09 15.36 1.91
C THR A 30 -13.91 16.26 3.13
N LYS A 31 -13.07 17.28 3.00
CA LYS A 31 -12.83 18.27 4.06
C LYS A 31 -13.09 19.68 3.52
N ARG A 32 -13.83 20.47 4.28
CA ARG A 32 -13.99 21.90 4.02
C ARG A 32 -12.68 22.63 4.35
N CYS A 33 -12.14 23.32 3.36
CA CYS A 33 -10.92 24.12 3.44
C CYS A 33 -11.27 25.59 3.16
N LYS A 34 -10.32 26.52 3.41
CA LYS A 34 -10.52 27.97 3.17
C LYS A 34 -10.99 28.28 1.74
N ASN A 35 -10.60 27.47 0.75
CA ASN A 35 -10.90 27.66 -0.67
C ASN A 35 -11.94 26.66 -1.21
N GLY A 36 -12.85 26.16 -0.37
CA GLY A 36 -13.91 25.23 -0.78
C GLY A 36 -13.74 23.79 -0.25
N LEU A 37 -14.50 22.84 -0.84
CA LEU A 37 -14.45 21.43 -0.48
C LEU A 37 -13.28 20.75 -1.22
N LYS A 38 -12.43 20.04 -0.47
CA LYS A 38 -11.37 19.20 -1.04
C LYS A 38 -11.58 17.75 -0.65
N THR A 39 -11.56 16.87 -1.63
CA THR A 39 -11.65 15.41 -1.44
C THR A 39 -10.27 14.80 -1.50
N TYR A 40 -9.91 14.03 -0.48
CA TYR A 40 -8.64 13.32 -0.36
C TYR A 40 -8.88 11.82 -0.39
N LYS A 41 -8.03 11.08 -1.08
CA LYS A 41 -8.02 9.62 -1.04
C LYS A 41 -6.92 9.12 -0.11
N HIS A 42 -7.23 8.10 0.68
CA HIS A 42 -6.31 7.46 1.60
C HIS A 42 -6.37 5.96 1.41
N VAL A 43 -5.24 5.29 1.58
CA VAL A 43 -5.19 3.82 1.62
C VAL A 43 -5.19 3.39 3.07
N VAL A 44 -6.05 2.42 3.42
CA VAL A 44 -6.25 1.95 4.78
C VAL A 44 -6.23 0.43 4.84
N TRP A 45 -5.54 -0.11 5.85
CA TRP A 45 -5.67 -1.51 6.28
C TRP A 45 -6.32 -1.55 7.65
N TYR A 46 -7.30 -2.44 7.82
CA TYR A 46 -8.01 -2.67 9.08
C TYR A 46 -7.54 -3.96 9.72
N THR A 47 -6.94 -3.88 10.92
CA THR A 47 -6.54 -5.06 11.70
C THR A 47 -6.40 -4.72 13.17
N SER A 48 -6.90 -5.59 14.05
CA SER A 48 -6.62 -5.57 15.49
C SER A 48 -5.38 -6.39 15.87
N ASP A 49 -4.87 -7.21 14.96
CA ASP A 49 -3.66 -8.01 15.16
C ASP A 49 -2.42 -7.13 14.95
N ASN A 50 -1.63 -6.97 16.01
CA ASN A 50 -0.40 -6.18 16.03
C ASN A 50 0.74 -6.82 15.23
N ASN A 51 0.83 -8.15 15.19
CA ASN A 51 1.85 -8.85 14.40
C ASN A 51 1.56 -8.67 12.91
N LEU A 52 0.28 -8.82 12.52
CA LEU A 52 -0.15 -8.55 11.14
C LEU A 52 0.08 -7.10 10.74
N LYS A 53 -0.19 -6.16 11.66
CA LYS A 53 0.06 -4.73 11.47
C LYS A 53 1.54 -4.45 11.21
N GLN A 54 2.44 -5.03 12.01
CA GLN A 54 3.89 -4.87 11.81
C GLN A 54 4.32 -5.43 10.45
N ARG A 55 3.86 -6.63 10.07
CA ARG A 55 4.14 -7.22 8.74
C ARG A 55 3.70 -6.32 7.59
N ILE A 56 2.52 -5.69 7.69
CA ILE A 56 2.04 -4.74 6.68
C ILE A 56 2.99 -3.53 6.60
N ILE A 57 3.36 -2.96 7.74
CA ILE A 57 4.27 -1.80 7.81
C ILE A 57 5.64 -2.14 7.21
N ASP A 58 6.19 -3.31 7.53
CA ASP A 58 7.49 -3.74 7.03
C ASP A 58 7.46 -3.95 5.51
N THR A 59 6.40 -4.60 5.01
CA THR A 59 6.18 -4.80 3.56
C THR A 59 6.09 -3.46 2.82
N LEU A 60 5.29 -2.53 3.34
CA LEU A 60 5.13 -1.20 2.74
C LEU A 60 6.42 -0.38 2.83
N SER A 61 7.13 -0.46 3.95
CA SER A 61 8.41 0.22 4.15
C SER A 61 9.46 -0.28 3.17
N LYS A 62 9.53 -1.60 2.90
CA LYS A 62 10.43 -2.18 1.91
C LYS A 62 10.18 -1.59 0.52
N ILE A 63 8.92 -1.49 0.09
CA ILE A 63 8.55 -0.92 -1.21
C ILE A 63 8.85 0.58 -1.27
N LEU A 64 8.41 1.33 -0.26
CA LEU A 64 8.54 2.79 -0.24
C LEU A 64 9.99 3.24 -0.09
N LYS A 65 10.82 2.56 0.72
CA LYS A 65 12.26 2.85 0.81
C LYS A 65 12.96 2.71 -0.53
N ALA A 66 12.59 1.71 -1.31
CA ALA A 66 13.22 1.48 -2.61
C ALA A 66 12.78 2.47 -3.69
N ILE A 67 11.55 3.00 -3.60
CA ILE A 67 10.99 3.90 -4.61
C ILE A 67 11.18 5.37 -4.23
N GLU A 68 10.77 5.74 -3.02
CA GLU A 68 10.84 7.11 -2.50
C GLU A 68 10.91 7.10 -0.96
N PRO A 69 12.11 7.05 -0.37
CA PRO A 69 12.30 6.89 1.08
C PRO A 69 11.56 7.93 1.93
N LYS A 70 11.40 9.15 1.41
CA LYS A 70 10.70 10.26 2.08
C LYS A 70 9.23 9.92 2.37
N LEU A 71 8.63 9.02 1.58
CA LEU A 71 7.23 8.65 1.70
C LEU A 71 6.95 7.61 2.79
N VAL A 72 7.98 6.97 3.37
CA VAL A 72 7.82 6.05 4.51
C VAL A 72 7.13 6.77 5.68
N ASN A 73 7.44 8.05 5.88
CA ASN A 73 6.85 8.88 6.94
C ASN A 73 5.35 9.17 6.75
N ALA A 74 4.81 8.87 5.56
CA ALA A 74 3.39 8.99 5.26
C ALA A 74 2.55 7.84 5.82
N ILE A 75 3.18 6.73 6.25
CA ILE A 75 2.50 5.65 6.96
C ILE A 75 2.16 6.14 8.37
N LYS A 76 0.87 6.13 8.71
CA LYS A 76 0.36 6.46 10.03
C LYS A 76 -0.36 5.25 10.60
N VAL A 77 0.04 4.85 11.79
CA VAL A 77 -0.59 3.75 12.53
C VAL A 77 -1.50 4.35 13.58
N ARG A 78 -2.74 3.89 13.63
CA ARG A 78 -3.75 4.21 14.65
C ARG A 78 -4.34 2.90 15.13
N ASP A 79 -4.87 2.87 16.34
CA ASP A 79 -5.42 1.68 17.04
C ASP A 79 -5.61 0.42 16.16
N ARG A 80 -6.62 0.42 15.27
CA ARG A 80 -6.93 -0.70 14.35
C ARG A 80 -6.63 -0.43 12.88
N GLU A 81 -5.96 0.67 12.55
CA GLU A 81 -5.80 1.19 11.20
C GLU A 81 -4.34 1.50 10.85
N ILE A 82 -3.90 1.05 9.68
CA ILE A 82 -2.70 1.60 9.03
C ILE A 82 -3.19 2.48 7.89
N ILE A 83 -2.88 3.77 7.93
CA ILE A 83 -3.39 4.78 7.00
C ILE A 83 -2.24 5.47 6.29
N ILE A 84 -2.40 5.69 5.00
CA ILE A 84 -1.48 6.48 4.19
C ILE A 84 -2.20 7.70 3.62
N TYR A 85 -1.71 8.89 3.97
CA TYR A 85 -2.34 10.17 3.63
C TYR A 85 -1.78 10.85 2.37
N SER A 86 -0.62 10.43 1.88
CA SER A 86 0.02 11.08 0.74
C SER A 86 -0.65 10.67 -0.58
N GLN A 87 -1.11 11.66 -1.36
CA GLN A 87 -1.72 11.42 -2.66
C GLN A 87 -0.77 10.72 -3.65
N GLN A 88 0.51 11.07 -3.63
CA GLN A 88 1.55 10.39 -4.41
C GLN A 88 1.65 8.91 -4.01
N VAL A 89 1.62 8.62 -2.70
CA VAL A 89 1.67 7.24 -2.20
C VAL A 89 0.38 6.49 -2.54
N VAL A 90 -0.79 7.14 -2.48
CA VAL A 90 -2.05 6.51 -2.87
C VAL A 90 -2.03 6.11 -4.34
N HIS A 91 -1.53 6.96 -5.23
CA HIS A 91 -1.39 6.64 -6.65
C HIS A 91 -0.42 5.48 -6.86
N LEU A 92 0.74 5.52 -6.18
CA LEU A 92 1.74 4.45 -6.22
C LEU A 92 1.15 3.12 -5.72
N LEU A 93 0.45 3.12 -4.58
CA LEU A 93 -0.18 1.93 -4.00
C LEU A 93 -1.30 1.37 -4.84
N THR A 94 -2.04 2.23 -5.55
CA THR A 94 -3.05 1.78 -6.52
C THR A 94 -2.37 1.00 -7.65
N ARG A 95 -1.26 1.52 -8.19
CA ARG A 95 -0.47 0.82 -9.21
C ARG A 95 0.14 -0.48 -8.69
N ILE A 96 0.72 -0.44 -7.49
CA ILE A 96 1.22 -1.62 -6.77
C ILE A 96 0.12 -2.67 -6.66
N GLY A 97 -1.09 -2.28 -6.24
CA GLY A 97 -2.22 -3.22 -6.07
C GLY A 97 -2.62 -3.91 -7.37
N LEU A 98 -2.55 -3.22 -8.51
CA LEU A 98 -2.81 -3.83 -9.82
C LEU A 98 -1.74 -4.86 -10.20
N ILE A 99 -0.46 -4.49 -10.07
CA ILE A 99 0.67 -5.38 -10.38
C ILE A 99 0.70 -6.58 -9.42
N ALA A 100 0.53 -6.33 -8.11
CA ALA A 100 0.49 -7.35 -7.08
C ALA A 100 -0.63 -8.36 -7.31
N ARG A 101 -1.78 -7.93 -7.85
CA ARG A 101 -2.90 -8.82 -8.19
C ARG A 101 -2.53 -9.78 -9.33
N ASP A 102 -1.90 -9.27 -10.38
CA ASP A 102 -1.44 -10.09 -11.51
C ASP A 102 -0.37 -11.10 -11.06
N LEU A 103 0.61 -10.64 -10.27
CA LEU A 103 1.66 -11.49 -9.71
C LEU A 103 1.11 -12.54 -8.75
N ALA A 104 0.17 -12.17 -7.86
CA ALA A 104 -0.46 -13.11 -6.95
C ALA A 104 -1.21 -14.19 -7.71
N LYS A 105 -1.99 -13.82 -8.75
CA LYS A 105 -2.67 -14.80 -9.62
C LYS A 105 -1.69 -15.76 -10.30
N LYS A 106 -0.59 -15.24 -10.86
CA LYS A 106 0.45 -16.08 -11.49
C LYS A 106 1.11 -17.03 -10.51
N LYS A 107 1.42 -16.59 -9.29
CA LYS A 107 2.00 -17.43 -8.24
C LYS A 107 1.02 -18.48 -7.70
N ASP A 108 -0.26 -18.14 -7.65
CA ASP A 108 -1.34 -19.07 -7.24
C ASP A 108 -1.56 -20.16 -8.31
N LEU A 109 -1.52 -19.80 -9.59
CA LEU A 109 -1.66 -20.71 -10.74
C LEU A 109 -0.42 -21.58 -11.00
N GLY A 110 0.77 -21.12 -10.63
CA GLY A 110 2.02 -21.89 -10.74
C GLY A 110 2.29 -22.83 -9.56
N ALA A 111 1.36 -22.92 -8.61
CA ALA A 111 1.42 -23.83 -7.46
C ALA A 111 0.62 -25.14 -7.67
N VAL A 112 0.23 -25.42 -8.93
CA VAL A 112 -0.42 -26.67 -9.37
C VAL A 112 0.56 -27.51 -10.17
#